data_AF-A0A969WZH7-F1
#
_entry.id   AF-A0A969WZH7-F1
#
_cell.length_a   1.000
_cell.length_b   1.000
_cell.length_c   1.000
_cell.angle_alpha   90.00
_cell.angle_beta   90.00
_cell.angle_gamma   90.00
#
_symmetry.space_group_name_H-M   'P 1'
#
loop_
_entity.id
_entity.type
_entity.pdbx_description
1 polymer ?
#
loop_
_entity_poly.entity_id
_entity_poly.type
_entity_poly.pdbx_seq_one_letter_code
_entity_poly.pdbx_strand_id
1 'polypeptide(L)' 'MSITKDDLHKIIDQLSEKDRTSAYDYLLYLASRAKRKPLTWEEIAKLPPDTEPLSEEEKRQLDAPGEYVALDEIRHEYEV' A
#
# COMPACT_ATOMS: atom_id res chain seq x y z
N MET A 1 16.88 1.45 -21.09
CA MET A 1 18.00 1.03 -20.22
C MET A 1 17.65 -0.35 -19.71
N SER A 2 18.40 -1.40 -20.08
CA SER A 2 18.10 -2.77 -19.64
C SER A 2 18.85 -3.02 -18.34
N ILE A 3 18.13 -3.15 -17.23
CA ILE A 3 18.74 -3.53 -15.94
C ILE A 3 19.02 -5.03 -15.99
N THR A 4 20.25 -5.44 -15.68
CA THR A 4 20.63 -6.85 -15.62
C THR A 4 20.36 -7.44 -14.24
N LYS A 5 20.32 -8.77 -14.14
CA LYS A 5 20.21 -9.44 -12.82
C LYS A 5 21.38 -9.09 -11.91
N ASP A 6 22.58 -8.97 -12.47
CA ASP A 6 23.79 -8.62 -11.72
C ASP A 6 23.73 -7.21 -11.14
N ASP A 7 23.10 -6.26 -11.85
CA ASP A 7 22.88 -4.91 -11.31
C ASP A 7 21.94 -4.93 -10.11
N LEU A 8 20.92 -5.79 -10.14
CA LEU A 8 19.98 -5.96 -9.02
C LEU A 8 20.67 -6.59 -7.80
N HIS A 9 21.51 -7.61 -8.01
CA HIS A 9 22.27 -8.25 -6.94
C HIS A 9 23.20 -7.27 -6.22
N LYS A 10 23.92 -6.42 -6.98
CA LYS A 10 24.80 -5.38 -6.41
C LYS A 10 24.03 -4.40 -5.52
N ILE A 11 22.80 -4.04 -5.89
CA ILE A 11 21.97 -3.14 -5.06
C ILE A 11 21.58 -3.85 -3.76
N ILE A 12 21.14 -5.11 -3.83
CA ILE A 12 20.74 -5.89 -2.66
C ILE A 12 21.90 -6.04 -1.67
N ASP A 13 23.12 -6.24 -2.18
CA ASP A 13 24.33 -6.36 -1.35
C ASP A 13 24.66 -5.08 -0.59
N GLN A 14 24.31 -3.91 -1.14
CA GLN A 14 24.55 -2.59 -0.54
C GLN A 14 23.49 -2.18 0.50
N LEU A 15 22.36 -2.88 0.57
CA LEU A 15 21.28 -2.56 1.50
C LEU A 15 21.66 -2.84 2.95
N SER A 16 21.19 -1.97 3.85
CA SER A 16 21.22 -2.24 5.29
C SER A 16 20.33 -3.44 5.62
N GLU A 17 20.57 -4.09 6.76
CA GLU A 17 19.76 -5.24 7.20
C GLU A 17 18.27 -4.89 7.32
N LYS A 18 17.96 -3.67 7.79
CA LYS A 18 16.59 -3.14 7.89
C LYS A 18 15.95 -2.95 6.50
N ASP A 19 16.71 -2.49 5.53
CA ASP A 19 16.20 -2.21 4.18
C ASP A 19 16.11 -3.48 3.32
N ARG A 20 16.86 -4.53 3.66
CA ARG A 20 16.78 -5.84 2.97
C ARG A 20 15.40 -6.46 3.09
N THR A 21 14.76 -6.40 4.25
CA THR A 21 13.39 -6.91 4.42
C THR A 21 12.42 -6.13 3.54
N SER A 22 12.50 -4.80 3.55
CA SER A 22 11.65 -3.94 2.73
C SER A 22 11.84 -4.21 1.22
N ALA A 23 13.10 -4.39 0.79
CA ALA A 23 13.41 -4.72 -0.59
C ALA A 23 12.91 -6.13 -0.97
N TYR A 24 13.03 -7.10 -0.07
CA TYR A 24 12.49 -8.44 -0.27
C TYR A 24 10.97 -8.41 -0.47
N ASP A 25 10.25 -7.74 0.44
CA ASP A 25 8.79 -7.62 0.37
C ASP A 25 8.35 -6.95 -0.93
N TYR A 26 9.05 -5.89 -1.35
CA TYR A 26 8.75 -5.20 -2.59
C TYR A 26 9.03 -6.06 -3.84
N LEU A 27 10.16 -6.77 -3.89
CA LEU A 27 10.48 -7.68 -4.99
C LEU A 27 9.48 -8.84 -5.06
N LEU A 28 9.05 -9.37 -3.90
CA LEU A 28 8.03 -10.40 -3.80
C LEU A 28 6.67 -9.88 -4.29
N TYR A 29 6.31 -8.65 -3.92
CA TYR A 29 5.13 -7.97 -4.45
C TYR A 29 5.19 -7.85 -5.96
N LEU A 30 6.30 -7.37 -6.54
CA LEU A 30 6.43 -7.24 -8.00
C LEU A 30 6.30 -8.60 -8.72
N ALA A 31 6.91 -9.65 -8.16
CA ALA A 31 6.82 -11.00 -8.71
C ALA A 31 5.40 -11.58 -8.63
N SER A 32 4.66 -11.29 -7.55
CA SER A 32 3.27 -11.74 -7.39
C SER A 32 2.28 -10.89 -8.21
N ARG A 33 2.49 -9.58 -8.30
CA ARG A 33 1.74 -8.65 -9.14
C ARG A 33 1.82 -9.05 -10.61
N ALA A 34 2.97 -9.48 -11.10
CA ALA A 34 3.07 -9.95 -12.48
C ALA A 34 2.12 -11.13 -12.78
N LYS A 35 1.76 -11.92 -11.75
CA LYS A 35 0.80 -13.03 -11.85
C LYS A 35 -0.64 -12.62 -11.57
N ARG A 36 -0.85 -11.56 -10.78
CA ARG A 36 -2.16 -11.00 -10.44
C ARG A 36 -2.47 -9.85 -11.39
N LYS A 37 -3.35 -10.07 -12.38
CA LYS A 37 -3.91 -8.93 -13.11
C LYS A 37 -4.54 -7.97 -12.10
N PRO A 38 -4.07 -6.71 -12.01
CA PRO A 38 -4.73 -5.75 -11.15
C PRO A 38 -6.16 -5.58 -11.66
N LEU A 39 -7.13 -5.81 -10.78
CA LEU A 39 -8.52 -5.52 -11.09
C LEU A 39 -8.65 -4.02 -11.32
N THR A 40 -9.35 -3.65 -12.37
CA THR A 40 -9.78 -2.27 -12.61
C THR A 40 -10.72 -1.82 -11.48
N TRP A 41 -10.84 -0.50 -11.29
CA TRP A 41 -11.79 0.05 -10.31
C TRP A 41 -13.22 -0.45 -10.54
N GLU A 42 -13.62 -0.65 -11.80
CA GLU A 42 -14.93 -1.21 -12.17
C GLU A 42 -15.11 -2.67 -11.75
N GLU A 43 -14.04 -3.47 -11.79
CA GLU A 43 -14.06 -4.85 -11.34
C GLU A 43 -14.08 -4.94 -9.81
N ILE A 44 -13.32 -4.06 -9.12
CA ILE A 44 -13.32 -3.97 -7.65
C ILE A 44 -14.70 -3.57 -7.13
N ALA A 45 -15.36 -2.59 -7.76
CA ALA A 45 -16.70 -2.14 -7.36
C ALA A 45 -17.77 -3.25 -7.45
N LYS A 46 -17.53 -4.30 -8.24
CA LYS A 46 -18.42 -5.47 -8.39
C LYS A 46 -18.08 -6.60 -7.43
N LEU A 47 -16.97 -6.52 -6.70
CA LEU A 47 -16.62 -7.53 -5.71
C LEU A 47 -17.58 -7.48 -4.51
N PRO A 48 -17.86 -8.62 -3.87
CA PRO A 48 -18.61 -8.62 -2.62
C PRO A 48 -17.84 -7.82 -1.55
N PRO A 49 -18.56 -7.15 -0.63
CA PRO A 49 -17.94 -6.57 0.54
C PRO A 49 -17.13 -7.61 1.30
N ASP A 50 -16.01 -7.20 1.87
CA ASP A 50 -15.26 -8.07 2.76
C ASP A 50 -16.09 -8.40 4.02
N THR A 51 -15.85 -9.59 4.55
CA THR A 51 -16.41 -10.06 5.82
C THR A 51 -15.43 -9.89 6.98
N GLU A 52 -14.20 -9.44 6.71
CA GLU A 52 -13.21 -9.17 7.74
C GLU A 52 -13.73 -8.10 8.72
N PRO A 53 -13.82 -8.43 10.03
CA PRO A 53 -14.26 -7.47 11.03
C PRO A 53 -13.18 -6.41 11.24
N LEU A 54 -13.60 -5.19 11.58
CA LEU A 54 -12.67 -4.12 11.97
C LEU A 54 -11.78 -4.59 13.12
N SER A 55 -10.50 -4.28 13.04
CA SER A 55 -9.54 -4.41 14.13
C SER A 55 -9.90 -3.46 15.28
N GLU A 56 -9.35 -3.72 16.46
CA GLU A 56 -9.61 -2.88 17.65
C GLU A 56 -9.16 -1.42 17.46
N GLU A 57 -8.06 -1.20 16.72
CA GLU A 57 -7.60 0.15 16.40
C GLU A 57 -8.51 0.85 15.38
N GLU A 58 -9.01 0.13 14.36
CA GLU A 58 -9.98 0.69 13.40
C GLU A 58 -11.31 1.03 14.09
N LYS A 59 -11.78 0.21 15.04
CA LYS A 59 -12.94 0.54 15.87
C LYS A 59 -12.69 1.80 16.69
N ARG A 60 -11.53 1.89 17.35
CA ARG A 60 -11.15 3.07 18.12
C ARG A 60 -11.13 4.34 17.25
N GLN A 61 -10.59 4.26 16.03
CA GLN A 61 -10.56 5.39 15.09
C GLN A 61 -11.97 5.79 14.63
N LEU A 62 -12.84 4.81 14.38
CA LEU A 62 -14.23 5.05 14.01
C LEU A 62 -15.01 5.74 15.14
N ASP A 63 -14.77 5.32 16.38
CA ASP A 63 -15.45 5.80 17.59
C ASP A 63 -14.82 7.07 18.20
N ALA A 64 -13.76 7.64 17.60
CA ALA A 64 -13.06 8.84 18.07
C ALA A 64 -13.39 10.09 17.21
N PRO A 65 -14.60 10.66 17.31
CA PRO A 65 -14.94 11.89 16.58
C PRO A 65 -14.02 13.04 17.03
N GLY A 66 -13.28 13.61 16.08
CA GLY A 66 -12.35 14.73 16.31
C GLY A 66 -10.86 14.38 16.24
N GLU A 67 -10.48 13.10 16.15
CA GLU A 67 -9.09 12.70 15.85
C GLU A 67 -8.83 12.56 14.33
N TYR A 68 -9.88 12.66 13.52
CA TYR A 68 -9.81 12.73 12.06
C TYR A 68 -10.41 14.05 11.58
N VAL A 69 -9.79 14.66 10.56
CA VAL A 69 -10.33 15.83 9.87
C VAL A 69 -11.05 15.34 8.62
N ALA A 70 -12.30 15.77 8.42
CA ALA A 70 -13.03 15.39 7.23
C ALA A 70 -12.31 15.93 5.98
N LEU A 71 -12.28 15.16 4.89
CA LEU A 71 -11.67 15.62 3.64
C LEU A 71 -12.30 16.93 3.14
N ASP A 72 -13.60 17.13 3.42
CA ASP A 72 -14.31 18.37 3.10
C ASP A 72 -13.86 19.57 3.96
N GLU A 73 -13.47 19.35 5.23
CA GLU A 73 -12.89 20.40 6.09
C GLU A 73 -11.49 20.78 5.59
N ILE A 74 -10.67 19.79 5.20
CA ILE A 74 -9.34 20.04 4.62
C ILE A 74 -9.47 20.78 3.28
N ARG A 75 -10.42 20.41 2.42
CA ARG A 75 -10.57 21.06 1.11
C ARG A 75 -10.79 22.57 1.25
N HIS A 76 -11.48 23.01 2.30
CA HIS A 76 -11.72 24.42 2.56
C HIS A 76 -10.48 25.19 3.04
N GLU A 77 -9.51 24.51 3.68
CA GLU A 77 -8.24 25.11 4.11
C GLU A 77 -7.21 25.25 2.98
N TYR A 78 -7.30 24.41 1.93
CA TYR A 78 -6.35 24.40 0.81
C TYR A 78 -6.87 25.08 -0.47
N GLU A 79 -8.11 25.57 -0.49
CA GLU A 79 -8.60 26.49 -1.51
C GLU A 79 -8.15 27.94 -1.18
N VAL A 80 -6.92 28.26 -1.61
CA VAL A 80 -6.38 29.64 -1.71
C VAL A 80 -6.44 30.10 -3.16
#